data_AF-A0A193GL77-F1
#
_entry.id   AF-A0A193GL77-F1
#
_cell.length_a   1.000
_cell.length_b   1.000
_cell.length_c   1.000
_cell.angle_alpha   90.00
_cell.angle_beta   90.00
_cell.angle_gamma   90.00
#
_symmetry.space_group_name_H-M   'P 1'
#
loop_
_entity.id
_entity.type
_entity.pdbx_description
1 polymer ?
#
loop_
_entity_poly.entity_id
_entity_poly.type
_entity_poly.pdbx_seq_one_letter_code
_entity_poly.pdbx_strand_id
1 'polypeptide(L)'
;MIDLNEVSTSLAATAGWDKMSAYERAKLACGALTRAGAAVPSWTTIRDIIGKGSAGDINRAKKDFRLEHADTLRKLEGFSADGVPQSLTPYVVGLWREAISHAQRAFADKERVWEEEVEQAVAGHQHAEAELERAQAAAHAMQAKIDGLEQARLALQEQLQSEQAARIQAEKMIDQIRADLVGQRNRLDAALANAQTELGKAITRLEATEKRSMMEIERARQDAAQKIADANARLKGEQDKLLLETTRLSKQLQDGRDNAKRIQDRNIVLERENRTLIDRAQRAEARANDLQEQNAKLLAKLGKPEFGSGRGIVRRLRRKKGQRALPGTNRS
;
A
#
# COMPACT_ATOMS: atom_id res chain seq x y z
N MET A 1 24.64 -96.43 43.69
CA MET A 1 24.95 -95.53 42.56
C MET A 1 25.97 -96.27 41.72
N ILE A 2 25.69 -96.54 40.43
CA ILE A 2 26.58 -97.33 39.57
C ILE A 2 27.71 -96.43 39.10
N ASP A 3 28.96 -96.90 39.23
CA ASP A 3 30.12 -96.15 38.77
C ASP A 3 30.26 -96.28 37.24
N LEU A 4 30.03 -95.17 36.53
CA LEU A 4 30.13 -95.11 35.08
C LEU A 4 31.56 -95.34 34.58
N ASN A 5 32.57 -95.04 35.41
CA ASN A 5 33.97 -95.28 35.07
C ASN A 5 34.31 -96.77 35.12
N GLU A 6 33.74 -97.51 36.07
CA GLU A 6 33.90 -98.96 36.16
C GLU A 6 33.26 -99.65 34.94
N VAL A 7 32.06 -99.22 34.54
CA VAL A 7 31.39 -99.70 33.33
C VAL A 7 32.20 -99.38 32.08
N SER A 8 32.73 -98.17 31.95
CA SER A 8 33.60 -97.76 30.84
C SER A 8 34.86 -98.64 30.75
N THR A 9 35.54 -98.87 31.88
CA THR A 9 36.75 -99.68 31.96
C THR A 9 36.49 -101.14 31.61
N SER A 10 35.39 -101.71 32.12
CA SER A 10 34.96 -103.07 31.81
C SER A 10 34.64 -103.25 30.32
N LEU A 11 33.96 -102.26 29.72
CA LEU A 11 33.64 -102.27 28.29
C LEU A 11 34.89 -102.16 27.42
N ALA A 12 35.85 -101.30 27.80
CA ALA A 12 37.12 -101.14 27.10
C ALA A 12 37.97 -102.42 27.08
N ALA A 13 37.80 -103.31 28.08
CA ALA A 13 38.46 -104.61 28.13
C ALA A 13 37.84 -105.67 27.18
N THR A 14 36.74 -105.35 26.48
CA THR A 14 36.08 -106.27 25.54
C THR A 14 36.96 -106.55 24.33
N ALA A 15 37.12 -107.83 23.96
CA ALA A 15 37.91 -108.22 22.80
C ALA A 15 37.43 -107.49 21.52
N GLY A 16 38.35 -106.82 20.83
CA GLY A 16 38.05 -106.08 19.60
C GLY A 16 37.34 -104.74 19.80
N TRP A 17 37.25 -104.21 21.03
CA TRP A 17 36.62 -102.92 21.35
C TRP A 17 37.05 -101.78 20.41
N ASP A 18 38.34 -101.67 20.10
CA ASP A 18 38.91 -100.64 19.22
C ASP A 18 38.40 -100.69 17.78
N LYS A 19 38.02 -101.88 17.30
CA LYS A 19 37.53 -102.09 15.94
C LYS A 19 36.00 -101.90 15.82
N MET A 20 35.28 -101.85 16.94
CA MET A 20 33.83 -101.69 16.95
C MET A 20 33.39 -100.28 16.53
N SER A 21 32.28 -100.19 15.82
CA SER A 21 31.57 -98.95 15.51
C SER A 21 31.00 -98.27 16.76
N ALA A 22 30.66 -96.99 16.67
CA ALA A 22 29.98 -96.29 17.76
C ALA A 22 28.63 -96.92 18.10
N TYR A 23 27.92 -97.43 17.09
CA TYR A 23 26.67 -98.16 17.25
C TYR A 23 26.85 -99.43 18.09
N GLU A 24 27.83 -100.28 17.75
CA GLU A 24 28.10 -101.53 18.49
C GLU A 24 28.53 -101.27 19.94
N ARG A 25 29.42 -100.29 20.16
CA ARG A 25 29.83 -99.90 21.51
C ARG A 25 28.66 -99.34 22.33
N ALA A 26 27.82 -98.50 21.73
CA ALA A 26 26.66 -97.94 22.41
C ALA A 26 25.67 -99.05 22.81
N LYS A 27 25.47 -100.06 21.97
CA LYS A 27 24.62 -101.22 22.25
C LYS A 27 25.18 -102.07 23.40
N LEU A 28 26.50 -102.32 23.40
CA LEU A 28 27.18 -103.02 24.51
C LEU A 28 27.11 -102.23 25.82
N ALA A 29 27.28 -100.90 25.76
CA ALA A 29 27.14 -100.04 26.92
C ALA A 29 25.71 -100.09 27.50
N CYS A 30 24.68 -100.05 26.65
CA CYS A 30 23.29 -100.21 27.10
C CYS A 30 23.07 -101.57 27.79
N GLY A 31 23.63 -102.65 27.23
CA GLY A 31 23.56 -103.98 27.83
C GLY A 31 24.27 -104.08 29.16
N ALA A 32 25.48 -103.52 29.28
CA ALA A 32 26.24 -103.50 30.53
C ALA A 32 25.52 -102.71 31.64
N LEU A 33 24.99 -101.53 31.28
CA LEU A 33 24.21 -100.70 32.21
C LEU A 33 22.94 -101.42 32.68
N THR A 34 22.21 -102.05 31.75
CA THR A 34 20.98 -102.78 32.08
C THR A 34 21.28 -103.98 32.99
N ARG A 35 22.36 -104.74 32.74
CA ARG A 35 22.80 -105.84 33.62
C ARG A 35 23.21 -105.35 35.01
N ALA A 36 23.77 -104.15 35.12
CA ALA A 36 24.09 -103.52 36.39
C ALA A 36 22.85 -102.95 37.13
N GLY A 37 21.66 -102.99 36.51
CA GLY A 37 20.44 -102.40 37.06
C GLY A 37 20.33 -100.88 36.86
N ALA A 38 21.17 -100.28 36.01
CA ALA A 38 21.06 -98.87 35.63
C ALA A 38 20.01 -98.67 34.54
N ALA A 39 19.28 -97.55 34.62
CA ALA A 39 18.51 -97.05 33.50
C ALA A 39 19.44 -96.65 32.34
N VAL A 40 19.04 -96.94 31.10
CA VAL A 40 19.80 -96.52 29.91
C VAL A 40 19.78 -94.98 29.80
N PRO A 41 20.93 -94.30 29.94
CA PRO A 41 20.97 -92.85 30.11
C PRO A 41 20.89 -92.10 28.77
N SER A 42 21.04 -90.78 28.82
CA SER A 42 21.03 -89.91 27.63
C SER A 42 22.15 -90.28 26.64
N TRP A 43 22.01 -89.84 25.38
CA TRP A 43 23.00 -90.16 24.35
C TRP A 43 24.37 -89.52 24.64
N THR A 44 24.40 -88.36 25.31
CA THR A 44 25.65 -87.69 25.72
C THR A 44 26.37 -88.53 26.78
N THR A 45 25.67 -89.02 27.79
CA THR A 45 26.24 -89.90 28.81
C THR A 45 26.78 -91.21 28.23
N ILE A 46 26.08 -91.82 27.26
CA ILE A 46 26.59 -93.01 26.57
C ILE A 46 27.82 -92.69 25.73
N ARG A 47 27.85 -91.52 25.08
CA ARG A 47 29.02 -91.05 24.35
C ARG A 47 30.24 -90.93 25.25
N ASP A 48 30.06 -90.42 26.46
CA ASP A 48 31.13 -90.28 27.45
C ASP A 48 31.67 -91.67 27.88
N ILE A 49 30.80 -92.67 28.03
CA ILE A 49 31.18 -94.04 28.38
C ILE A 49 31.96 -94.72 27.24
N ILE A 50 31.56 -94.54 25.98
CA ILE A 50 32.14 -95.27 24.84
C ILE A 50 33.25 -94.50 24.09
N GLY A 51 33.38 -93.21 24.37
CA GLY A 51 34.39 -92.28 23.85
C GLY A 51 34.17 -91.80 22.41
N LYS A 52 33.10 -92.19 21.71
CA LYS A 52 32.85 -91.81 20.30
C LYS A 52 31.38 -91.94 19.89
N GLY A 53 31.03 -91.38 18.73
CA GLY A 53 29.71 -91.53 18.09
C GLY A 53 28.90 -90.24 17.96
N SER A 54 27.99 -90.22 16.99
CA SER A 54 27.01 -89.15 16.81
C SER A 54 25.74 -89.41 17.63
N ALA A 55 24.93 -88.38 17.86
CA ALA A 55 23.61 -88.56 18.46
C ALA A 55 22.73 -89.54 17.68
N GLY A 56 22.85 -89.54 16.34
CA GLY A 56 22.11 -90.46 15.46
C GLY A 56 22.48 -91.93 15.68
N ASP A 57 23.78 -92.25 15.67
CA ASP A 57 24.28 -93.62 15.84
C ASP A 57 23.94 -94.19 17.23
N ILE A 58 24.13 -93.36 18.26
CA ILE A 58 23.90 -93.75 19.64
C ILE A 58 22.40 -93.94 19.90
N ASN A 59 21.54 -93.04 19.41
CA ASN A 59 20.09 -93.19 19.60
C ASN A 59 19.53 -94.37 18.81
N ARG A 60 20.06 -94.66 17.61
CA ARG A 60 19.72 -95.89 16.87
C ARG A 60 20.11 -97.13 17.68
N ALA A 61 21.35 -97.20 18.18
CA ALA A 61 21.81 -98.31 19.01
C ALA A 61 20.96 -98.52 20.27
N LYS A 62 20.59 -97.43 20.96
CA LYS A 62 19.71 -97.48 22.13
C LYS A 62 18.33 -98.04 21.77
N LYS A 63 17.75 -97.60 20.66
CA LYS A 63 16.44 -98.06 20.19
C LYS A 63 16.49 -99.55 19.89
N ASP A 64 17.47 -99.98 19.11
CA ASP A 64 17.61 -101.37 18.69
C ASP A 64 17.93 -102.28 19.88
N PHE A 65 18.78 -101.83 20.81
CA PHE A 65 19.00 -102.52 22.09
C PHE A 65 17.69 -102.73 22.86
N ARG A 66 16.88 -101.67 23.02
CA ARG A 66 15.62 -101.76 23.76
C ARG A 66 14.64 -102.73 23.12
N LEU A 67 14.54 -102.75 21.78
CA LEU A 67 13.68 -103.69 21.05
C LEU A 67 14.14 -105.13 21.26
N GLU A 68 15.43 -105.41 21.05
CA GLU A 68 15.98 -106.76 21.24
C GLU A 68 15.90 -107.23 22.69
N HIS A 69 16.11 -106.33 23.64
CA HIS A 69 15.98 -106.63 25.06
C HIS A 69 14.52 -106.92 25.42
N ALA A 70 13.56 -106.14 24.91
CA ALA A 70 12.14 -106.40 25.09
C ALA A 70 11.73 -107.76 24.50
N ASP A 71 12.21 -108.11 23.30
CA ASP A 71 11.95 -109.41 22.69
C ASP A 71 12.58 -110.57 23.48
N THR A 72 13.75 -110.34 24.09
CA THR A 72 14.37 -111.30 25.02
C THR A 72 13.52 -111.50 26.27
N LEU A 73 13.01 -110.42 26.86
CA LEU A 73 12.14 -110.47 28.03
C LEU A 73 10.79 -111.15 27.74
N ARG A 74 10.16 -110.90 26.58
CA ARG A 74 8.93 -111.61 26.17
C ARG A 74 9.14 -113.12 26.06
N LYS A 75 10.30 -113.56 25.54
CA LYS A 75 10.64 -114.99 25.49
C LYS A 75 10.82 -115.60 26.89
N LEU A 76 11.13 -114.78 27.90
CA LEU A 76 11.29 -115.20 29.29
C LEU A 76 9.97 -115.20 30.10
N GLU A 77 8.85 -114.71 29.55
CA GLU A 77 7.52 -114.80 30.22
C GLU A 77 7.10 -116.25 30.48
N GLY A 78 7.61 -117.21 29.71
CA GLY A 78 7.43 -118.65 29.89
C GLY A 78 8.53 -119.33 30.70
N PHE A 79 9.05 -118.69 31.76
CA PHE A 79 10.14 -119.24 32.58
C PHE A 79 9.91 -120.71 32.97
N SER A 80 10.72 -121.60 32.40
CA SER A 80 10.85 -122.99 32.81
C SER A 80 12.06 -123.11 33.74
N ALA A 81 11.88 -123.76 34.89
CA ALA A 81 12.96 -124.03 35.85
C ALA A 81 13.85 -125.20 35.38
N ASP A 82 14.12 -125.28 34.08
CA ASP A 82 14.90 -126.35 33.47
C ASP A 82 16.34 -126.26 33.97
N GLY A 83 16.86 -127.37 34.52
CA GLY A 83 18.19 -127.43 35.14
C GLY A 83 18.23 -127.07 36.64
N VAL A 84 17.10 -126.69 37.25
CA VAL A 84 16.99 -126.52 38.71
C VAL A 84 16.62 -127.87 39.36
N PRO A 85 17.28 -128.30 40.45
CA PRO A 85 16.87 -129.49 41.20
C PRO A 85 15.41 -129.42 41.62
N GLN A 86 14.65 -130.52 41.48
CA GLN A 86 13.19 -130.55 41.73
C GLN A 86 12.79 -130.05 43.13
N SER A 87 13.66 -130.21 44.14
CA SER A 87 13.46 -129.70 45.50
C SER A 87 13.49 -128.17 45.59
N LEU A 88 14.20 -127.49 44.68
CA LEU A 88 14.37 -126.04 44.63
C LEU A 88 13.42 -125.36 43.64
N THR A 89 12.85 -126.10 42.69
CA THR A 89 11.94 -125.59 41.65
C THR A 89 10.79 -124.73 42.20
N PRO A 90 10.05 -125.11 43.27
CA PRO A 90 8.96 -124.28 43.80
C PRO A 90 9.44 -122.92 44.32
N TYR A 91 10.62 -122.88 44.94
CA TYR A 91 11.20 -121.66 45.49
C TYR A 91 11.68 -120.71 44.39
N VAL A 92 12.33 -121.24 43.35
CA VAL A 92 12.82 -120.44 42.22
C VAL A 92 11.67 -119.85 41.41
N VAL A 93 10.63 -120.66 41.12
CA VAL A 93 9.43 -120.19 40.43
C VAL A 93 8.66 -119.17 41.27
N GLY A 94 8.58 -119.37 42.59
CA GLY A 94 7.98 -118.40 43.51
C GLY A 94 8.72 -117.07 43.52
N LEU A 95 10.04 -117.09 43.63
CA LEU A 95 10.89 -115.90 43.59
C LEU A 95 10.76 -115.14 42.27
N TRP A 96 10.70 -115.87 41.14
CA TRP A 96 10.49 -115.29 39.81
C TRP A 96 9.13 -114.59 39.68
N ARG A 97 8.05 -115.24 40.13
CA ARG A 97 6.70 -114.64 40.11
C ARG A 97 6.63 -113.38 40.97
N GLU A 98 7.22 -113.41 42.17
CA GLU A 98 7.21 -112.24 43.05
C GLU A 98 8.04 -111.09 42.47
N ALA A 99 9.20 -111.39 41.84
CA ALA A 99 10.01 -110.39 41.16
C ALA A 99 9.29 -109.74 39.98
N ILE A 100 8.57 -110.51 39.15
CA ILE A 100 7.74 -109.97 38.06
C ILE A 100 6.62 -109.10 38.62
N SER A 101 5.88 -109.60 39.61
CA SER A 101 4.79 -108.86 40.24
C SER A 101 5.27 -107.52 40.81
N HIS A 102 6.40 -107.51 41.51
CA HIS A 102 7.02 -106.29 42.01
C HIS A 102 7.44 -105.34 40.88
N ALA A 103 8.07 -105.85 39.82
CA ALA A 103 8.48 -105.04 38.67
C ALA A 103 7.30 -104.42 37.92
N GLN A 104 6.20 -105.18 37.76
CA GLN A 104 4.96 -104.69 37.14
C GLN A 104 4.32 -103.56 37.95
N ARG A 105 4.24 -103.70 39.29
CA ARG A 105 3.72 -102.62 40.16
C ARG A 105 4.59 -101.38 40.09
N ALA A 106 5.91 -101.54 40.22
CA ALA A 106 6.84 -100.42 40.14
C ALA A 106 6.85 -99.73 38.76
N PHE A 107 6.52 -100.45 37.69
CA PHE A 107 6.35 -99.88 36.36
C PHE A 107 5.04 -99.11 36.24
N ALA A 108 3.92 -99.67 36.70
CA ALA A 108 2.63 -99.00 36.70
C ALA A 108 2.65 -97.67 37.49
N ASP A 109 3.33 -97.65 38.64
CA ASP A 109 3.52 -96.41 39.41
C ASP A 109 4.28 -95.35 38.62
N LYS A 110 5.32 -95.74 37.87
CA LYS A 110 6.11 -94.84 37.02
C LYS A 110 5.34 -94.37 35.80
N GLU A 111 4.55 -95.25 35.19
CA GLU A 111 3.70 -94.92 34.05
C GLU A 111 2.75 -93.79 34.41
N ARG A 112 2.10 -93.87 35.58
CA ARG A 112 1.24 -92.77 36.07
C ARG A 112 1.99 -91.45 36.23
N VAL A 113 3.20 -91.48 36.82
CA VAL A 113 4.02 -90.26 36.97
C VAL A 113 4.40 -89.68 35.60
N TRP A 114 4.77 -90.52 34.64
CA TRP A 114 5.11 -90.06 33.30
C TRP A 114 3.91 -89.52 32.53
N GLU A 115 2.73 -90.12 32.69
CA GLU A 115 1.49 -89.60 32.11
C GLU A 115 1.17 -88.21 32.67
N GLU A 116 1.27 -88.03 33.99
CA GLU A 116 1.08 -86.72 34.65
C GLU A 116 2.09 -85.68 34.16
N GLU A 117 3.38 -86.04 34.04
CA GLU A 117 4.43 -85.15 33.52
C GLU A 117 4.18 -84.75 32.06
N VAL A 118 3.74 -85.70 31.23
CA VAL A 118 3.41 -85.43 29.82
C VAL A 118 2.19 -84.51 29.72
N GLU A 119 1.14 -84.76 30.50
CA GLU A 119 -0.05 -83.92 30.50
C GLU A 119 0.27 -82.49 30.95
N GLN A 120 1.07 -82.33 32.00
CA GLN A 120 1.54 -81.01 32.45
C GLN A 120 2.39 -80.30 31.38
N ALA A 121 3.28 -81.03 30.70
CA ALA A 121 4.10 -80.47 29.64
C ALA A 121 3.25 -80.02 28.44
N VAL A 122 2.24 -80.82 28.04
CA VAL A 122 1.31 -80.49 26.96
C VAL A 122 0.47 -79.26 27.33
N ALA A 123 -0.07 -79.21 28.55
CA ALA A 123 -0.83 -78.06 29.03
C ALA A 123 0.03 -76.78 29.07
N GLY A 124 1.27 -76.90 29.56
CA GLY A 124 2.23 -75.80 29.57
C GLY A 124 2.58 -75.30 28.16
N HIS A 125 2.75 -76.22 27.21
CA HIS A 125 3.01 -75.88 25.81
C HIS A 125 1.83 -75.13 25.18
N GLN A 126 0.60 -75.63 25.35
CA GLN A 126 -0.61 -74.97 24.85
C GLN A 126 -0.80 -73.58 25.45
N HIS A 127 -0.51 -73.42 26.74
CA HIS A 127 -0.58 -72.12 27.39
C HIS A 127 0.43 -71.13 26.78
N ALA A 128 1.67 -71.56 26.58
CA ALA A 128 2.71 -70.75 25.97
C ALA A 128 2.38 -70.38 24.51
N GLU A 129 1.80 -71.29 23.73
CA GLU A 129 1.33 -70.99 22.37
C GLU A 129 0.21 -69.93 22.38
N ALA A 130 -0.77 -70.08 23.27
CA ALA A 130 -1.85 -69.10 23.41
C ALA A 130 -1.38 -67.72 23.88
N GLU A 131 -0.30 -67.65 24.68
CA GLU A 131 0.34 -66.38 25.04
C GLU A 131 1.13 -65.78 23.87
N LEU A 132 1.83 -66.62 23.10
CA LEU A 132 2.56 -66.20 21.91
C LEU A 132 1.62 -65.59 20.87
N GLU A 133 0.50 -66.25 20.58
CA GLU A 133 -0.51 -65.74 19.63
C GLU A 133 -1.09 -64.40 20.08
N ARG A 134 -1.41 -64.25 21.37
CA ARG A 134 -1.89 -62.99 21.95
C ARG A 134 -0.84 -61.88 21.82
N ALA A 135 0.41 -62.18 22.10
CA ALA A 135 1.51 -61.22 21.98
C ALA A 135 1.74 -60.81 20.51
N GLN A 136 1.68 -61.75 19.58
CA GLN A 136 1.80 -61.48 18.14
C GLN A 136 0.63 -60.62 17.64
N ALA A 137 -0.61 -60.94 18.02
CA ALA A 137 -1.77 -60.13 17.67
C ALA A 137 -1.66 -58.70 18.20
N ALA A 138 -1.21 -58.53 19.45
CA ALA A 138 -0.97 -57.21 20.04
C ALA A 138 0.13 -56.44 19.30
N ALA A 139 1.23 -57.12 18.93
CA ALA A 139 2.32 -56.51 18.18
C ALA A 139 1.86 -56.05 16.78
N HIS A 140 1.09 -56.87 16.06
CA HIS A 140 0.52 -56.50 14.77
C HIS A 140 -0.45 -55.32 14.87
N ALA A 141 -1.30 -55.29 15.90
CA ALA A 141 -2.20 -54.17 16.14
C ALA A 141 -1.45 -52.86 16.43
N MET A 142 -0.37 -52.94 17.21
CA MET A 142 0.49 -51.77 17.48
C MET A 142 1.22 -51.31 16.21
N GLN A 143 1.72 -52.23 15.38
CA GLN A 143 2.35 -51.88 14.12
C GLN A 143 1.39 -51.16 13.17
N ALA A 144 0.16 -51.68 13.01
CA ALA A 144 -0.86 -51.02 12.19
C ALA A 144 -1.19 -49.60 12.70
N LYS A 145 -1.18 -49.40 14.02
CA LYS A 145 -1.36 -48.07 14.63
C LYS A 145 -0.17 -47.14 14.35
N ILE A 146 1.06 -47.65 14.41
CA ILE A 146 2.27 -46.89 14.05
C ILE A 146 2.17 -46.44 12.60
N ASP A 147 1.90 -47.37 11.67
CA ASP A 147 1.80 -47.07 10.24
C ASP A 147 0.70 -46.02 9.96
N GLY A 148 -0.46 -46.13 10.63
CA GLY A 148 -1.54 -45.14 10.53
C GLY A 148 -1.14 -43.75 11.07
N LEU A 149 -0.39 -43.69 12.17
CA LEU A 149 0.11 -42.42 12.72
C LEU A 149 1.19 -41.80 11.82
N GLU A 150 2.05 -42.61 11.19
CA GLU A 150 3.05 -42.13 10.25
C GLU A 150 2.41 -41.54 8.99
N GLN A 151 1.38 -42.19 8.44
CA GLN A 151 0.60 -41.64 7.32
C GLN A 151 -0.07 -40.31 7.69
N ALA A 152 -0.69 -40.22 8.87
CA ALA A 152 -1.28 -38.97 9.35
C ALA A 152 -0.23 -37.86 9.53
N ARG A 153 0.96 -38.20 10.03
CA ARG A 153 2.08 -37.25 10.18
C ARG A 153 2.52 -36.71 8.82
N LEU A 154 2.66 -37.56 7.81
CA LEU A 154 3.07 -37.16 6.47
C LEU A 154 2.02 -36.24 5.82
N ALA A 155 0.73 -36.58 5.94
CA ALA A 155 -0.35 -35.73 5.44
C ALA A 155 -0.37 -34.33 6.10
N LEU A 156 -0.15 -34.27 7.42
CA LEU A 156 -0.05 -33.00 8.14
C LEU A 156 1.19 -32.18 7.74
N GLN A 157 2.31 -32.84 7.46
CA GLN A 157 3.52 -32.17 6.95
C GLN A 157 3.29 -31.56 5.56
N GLU A 158 2.63 -32.29 4.67
CA GLU A 158 2.25 -31.79 3.34
C GLU A 158 1.31 -30.60 3.44
N GLN A 159 0.28 -30.70 4.29
CA GLN A 159 -0.66 -29.61 4.53
C GLN A 159 0.06 -28.36 5.07
N LEU A 160 0.97 -28.54 6.05
CA LEU A 160 1.76 -27.43 6.59
C LEU A 160 2.62 -26.76 5.52
N GLN A 161 3.25 -27.52 4.63
CA GLN A 161 4.04 -26.97 3.54
C GLN A 161 3.18 -26.19 2.54
N SER A 162 1.99 -26.70 2.20
CA SER A 162 1.05 -25.99 1.32
C SER A 162 0.57 -24.67 1.95
N GLU A 163 0.29 -24.67 3.25
CA GLU A 163 -0.13 -23.47 3.99
C GLU A 163 1.00 -22.44 4.07
N GLN A 164 2.24 -22.88 4.30
CA GLN A 164 3.40 -22.00 4.28
C GLN A 164 3.61 -21.38 2.90
N ALA A 165 3.50 -22.16 1.82
CA ALA A 165 3.60 -21.66 0.45
C ALA A 165 2.48 -20.63 0.15
N ALA A 166 1.24 -20.93 0.55
CA ALA A 166 0.10 -20.03 0.40
C ALA A 166 0.30 -18.72 1.17
N ARG A 167 0.81 -18.78 2.41
CA ARG A 167 1.15 -17.59 3.20
C ARG A 167 2.22 -16.74 2.54
N ILE A 168 3.32 -17.34 2.09
CA ILE A 168 4.39 -16.61 1.40
C ILE A 168 3.85 -15.93 0.13
N GLN A 169 2.97 -16.60 -0.62
CA GLN A 169 2.33 -16.01 -1.79
C GLN A 169 1.41 -14.84 -1.42
N ALA A 170 0.61 -14.99 -0.37
CA ALA A 170 -0.26 -13.93 0.12
C ALA A 170 0.53 -12.71 0.63
N GLU A 171 1.62 -12.93 1.36
CA GLU A 171 2.53 -11.87 1.81
C GLU A 171 3.14 -11.11 0.63
N LYS A 172 3.64 -11.82 -0.38
CA LYS A 172 4.14 -11.19 -1.63
C LYS A 172 3.06 -10.35 -2.32
N MET A 173 1.82 -10.82 -2.36
CA MET A 173 0.70 -10.08 -2.95
C MET A 173 0.38 -8.82 -2.14
N ILE A 174 0.40 -8.89 -0.81
CA ILE A 174 0.21 -7.73 0.06
C ILE A 174 1.32 -6.69 -0.15
N ASP A 175 2.57 -7.12 -0.27
CA ASP A 175 3.70 -6.21 -0.51
C ASP A 175 3.61 -5.55 -1.88
N GLN A 176 3.18 -6.27 -2.92
CA GLN A 176 2.88 -5.70 -4.24
C GLN A 176 1.77 -4.64 -4.15
N ILE A 177 0.65 -4.95 -3.49
CA ILE A 177 -0.45 -4.01 -3.32
C ILE A 177 0.02 -2.75 -2.55
N ARG A 178 0.84 -2.92 -1.51
CA ARG A 178 1.41 -1.78 -0.77
C ARG A 178 2.29 -0.91 -1.65
N ALA A 179 3.16 -1.52 -2.47
CA ALA A 179 4.00 -0.78 -3.41
C ALA A 179 3.16 -0.03 -4.45
N ASP A 180 2.11 -0.65 -4.98
CA ASP A 180 1.19 -0.02 -5.92
C ASP A 180 0.43 1.16 -5.28
N LEU A 181 -0.07 1.00 -4.05
CA LEU A 181 -0.75 2.08 -3.32
C LEU A 181 0.19 3.26 -3.05
N VAL A 182 1.44 3.00 -2.65
CA VAL A 182 2.46 4.05 -2.49
C VAL A 182 2.73 4.73 -3.84
N GLY A 183 2.85 3.97 -4.92
CA GLY A 183 3.01 4.50 -6.27
C GLY A 183 1.84 5.38 -6.70
N GLN A 184 0.60 4.96 -6.44
CA GLN A 184 -0.60 5.74 -6.73
C GLN A 184 -0.66 7.02 -5.90
N ARG A 185 -0.37 6.94 -4.60
CA ARG A 185 -0.30 8.11 -3.71
C ARG A 185 0.71 9.12 -4.23
N ASN A 186 1.93 8.68 -4.55
CA ASN A 186 2.98 9.57 -5.06
C ASN A 186 2.57 10.25 -6.38
N ARG A 187 1.87 9.53 -7.28
CA ARG A 187 1.32 10.12 -8.52
C ARG A 187 0.25 11.18 -8.23
N LEU A 188 -0.65 10.91 -7.27
CA LEU A 188 -1.68 11.87 -6.86
C LEU A 188 -1.06 13.11 -6.19
N ASP A 189 -0.08 12.92 -5.29
CA ASP A 189 0.63 14.02 -4.64
C ASP A 189 1.39 14.89 -5.68
N ALA A 190 2.03 14.26 -6.67
CA ALA A 190 2.67 14.97 -7.77
C ALA A 190 1.66 15.72 -8.65
N ALA A 191 0.52 15.10 -8.99
CA ALA A 191 -0.54 15.76 -9.75
C ALA A 191 -1.14 16.95 -8.98
N LEU A 192 -1.32 16.81 -7.67
CA LEU A 192 -1.81 17.87 -6.79
C LEU A 192 -0.81 19.03 -6.71
N ALA A 193 0.49 18.75 -6.53
CA ALA A 193 1.53 19.78 -6.53
C ALA A 193 1.61 20.53 -7.88
N ASN A 194 1.49 19.80 -8.99
CA ASN A 194 1.42 20.40 -10.32
C ASN A 194 0.19 21.29 -10.47
N ALA A 195 -0.99 20.82 -10.05
CA ALA A 195 -2.23 21.61 -10.09
C ALA A 195 -2.13 22.88 -9.23
N GLN A 196 -1.58 22.78 -8.01
CA GLN A 196 -1.33 23.94 -7.14
C GLN A 196 -0.37 24.96 -7.80
N THR A 197 0.67 24.47 -8.47
CA THR A 197 1.61 25.33 -9.19
C THR A 197 0.94 26.05 -10.36
N GLU A 198 0.12 25.34 -11.16
CA GLU A 198 -0.64 25.96 -12.25
C GLU A 198 -1.69 26.95 -11.74
N LEU A 199 -2.35 26.67 -10.61
CA LEU A 199 -3.25 27.62 -9.95
C LEU A 199 -2.49 28.87 -9.48
N GLY A 200 -1.30 28.72 -8.88
CA GLY A 200 -0.45 29.86 -8.50
C GLY A 200 -0.02 30.70 -9.71
N LYS A 201 0.33 30.06 -10.84
CA LYS A 201 0.59 30.74 -12.11
C LYS A 201 -0.64 31.46 -12.66
N ALA A 202 -1.83 30.86 -12.55
CA ALA A 202 -3.07 31.49 -12.98
C ALA A 202 -3.41 32.72 -12.13
N ILE A 203 -3.27 32.63 -10.81
CA ILE A 203 -3.46 33.75 -9.87
C ILE A 203 -2.50 34.90 -10.21
N THR A 204 -1.21 34.62 -10.34
CA THR A 204 -0.22 35.67 -10.67
C THR A 204 -0.48 36.32 -12.04
N ARG A 205 -0.94 35.55 -13.05
CA ARG A 205 -1.39 36.10 -14.33
C ARG A 205 -2.60 37.01 -14.15
N LEU A 206 -3.61 36.58 -13.38
CA LEU A 206 -4.80 37.38 -13.08
C LEU A 206 -4.45 38.69 -12.37
N GLU A 207 -3.64 38.64 -11.31
CA GLU A 207 -3.15 39.83 -10.60
C GLU A 207 -2.36 40.76 -11.52
N ALA A 208 -1.53 40.23 -12.41
CA ALA A 208 -0.78 41.03 -13.37
C ALA A 208 -1.70 41.68 -14.42
N THR A 209 -2.77 41.00 -14.84
CA THR A 209 -3.79 41.59 -15.72
C THR A 209 -4.62 42.64 -15.00
N GLU A 210 -4.97 42.41 -13.73
CA GLU A 210 -5.71 43.35 -12.89
C GLU A 210 -4.90 44.62 -12.62
N LYS A 211 -3.61 44.48 -12.28
CA LYS A 211 -2.70 45.63 -12.12
C LYS A 211 -2.57 46.44 -13.41
N ARG A 212 -2.47 45.75 -14.56
CA ARG A 212 -2.42 46.41 -15.88
C ARG A 212 -3.72 47.15 -16.18
N SER A 213 -4.88 46.51 -15.99
CA SER A 213 -6.17 47.15 -16.23
C SER A 213 -6.40 48.33 -15.28
N MET A 214 -6.02 48.23 -14.01
CA MET A 214 -6.09 49.34 -13.06
C MET A 214 -5.18 50.52 -13.48
N MET A 215 -3.95 50.26 -13.92
CA MET A 215 -3.07 51.31 -14.46
C MET A 215 -3.64 51.96 -15.72
N GLU A 216 -4.25 51.20 -16.62
CA GLU A 216 -4.94 51.72 -17.81
C GLU A 216 -6.14 52.58 -17.43
N ILE A 217 -6.93 52.17 -16.44
CA ILE A 217 -8.04 52.96 -15.88
C ILE A 217 -7.51 54.26 -15.25
N GLU A 218 -6.43 54.20 -14.48
CA GLU A 218 -5.82 55.39 -13.87
C GLU A 218 -5.28 56.36 -14.92
N ARG A 219 -4.59 55.86 -15.96
CA ARG A 219 -4.14 56.69 -17.09
C ARG A 219 -5.32 57.32 -17.81
N ALA A 220 -6.36 56.55 -18.12
CA ALA A 220 -7.57 57.09 -18.75
C ALA A 220 -8.25 58.15 -17.86
N ARG A 221 -8.25 57.97 -16.54
CA ARG A 221 -8.75 58.98 -15.58
C ARG A 221 -7.87 60.23 -15.56
N GLN A 222 -6.54 60.10 -15.58
CA GLN A 222 -5.62 61.24 -15.64
C GLN A 222 -5.75 62.00 -16.96
N ASP A 223 -5.80 61.30 -18.09
CA ASP A 223 -6.03 61.90 -19.41
C ASP A 223 -7.38 62.62 -19.47
N ALA A 224 -8.43 62.02 -18.91
CA ALA A 224 -9.74 62.67 -18.79
C ALA A 224 -9.68 63.91 -17.89
N ALA A 225 -9.01 63.82 -16.74
CA ALA A 225 -8.82 64.96 -15.84
C ALA A 225 -8.02 66.09 -16.50
N GLN A 226 -6.97 65.77 -17.26
CA GLN A 226 -6.18 66.73 -18.02
C GLN A 226 -7.00 67.39 -19.12
N LYS A 227 -7.78 66.61 -19.89
CA LYS A 227 -8.70 67.16 -20.89
C LYS A 227 -9.75 68.08 -20.26
N ILE A 228 -10.28 67.73 -19.09
CA ILE A 228 -11.19 68.59 -18.33
C ILE A 228 -10.47 69.86 -17.86
N ALA A 229 -9.24 69.76 -17.37
CA ALA A 229 -8.44 70.91 -16.94
C ALA A 229 -8.12 71.85 -18.11
N ASP A 230 -7.71 71.31 -19.26
CA ASP A 230 -7.45 72.07 -20.48
C ASP A 230 -8.72 72.73 -21.02
N ALA A 231 -9.85 72.00 -21.00
CA ALA A 231 -11.16 72.56 -21.37
C ALA A 231 -11.55 73.71 -20.42
N ASN A 232 -11.41 73.53 -19.10
CA ASN A 232 -11.66 74.57 -18.11
C ASN A 232 -10.72 75.76 -18.26
N ALA A 233 -9.45 75.55 -18.59
CA ALA A 233 -8.48 76.62 -18.84
C ALA A 233 -8.82 77.41 -20.11
N ARG A 234 -9.26 76.74 -21.18
CA ARG A 234 -9.79 77.40 -22.39
C ARG A 234 -11.04 78.20 -22.07
N LEU A 235 -11.98 77.60 -21.34
CA LEU A 235 -13.24 78.24 -20.94
C LEU A 235 -12.97 79.46 -20.05
N LYS A 236 -12.02 79.36 -19.11
CA LYS A 236 -11.55 80.50 -18.31
C LYS A 236 -10.86 81.57 -19.17
N GLY A 237 -10.01 81.18 -20.11
CA GLY A 237 -9.38 82.11 -21.05
C GLY A 237 -10.39 82.83 -21.95
N GLU A 238 -11.46 82.14 -22.37
CA GLU A 238 -12.60 82.74 -23.06
C GLU A 238 -13.39 83.68 -22.15
N GLN A 239 -13.66 83.28 -20.90
CA GLN A 239 -14.28 84.15 -19.90
C GLN A 239 -13.45 85.41 -19.63
N ASP A 240 -12.14 85.30 -19.48
CA ASP A 240 -11.23 86.44 -19.27
C ASP A 240 -11.19 87.35 -20.50
N LYS A 241 -11.21 86.80 -21.72
CA LYS A 241 -11.35 87.58 -22.96
C LYS A 241 -12.69 88.30 -23.02
N LEU A 242 -13.79 87.62 -22.71
CA LEU A 242 -15.12 88.23 -22.65
C LEU A 242 -15.19 89.31 -21.56
N LEU A 243 -14.54 89.11 -20.41
CA LEU A 243 -14.40 90.14 -19.36
C LEU A 243 -13.59 91.35 -19.86
N LEU A 244 -12.49 91.13 -20.57
CA LEU A 244 -11.72 92.21 -21.20
C LEU A 244 -12.52 92.95 -22.28
N GLU A 245 -13.28 92.24 -23.11
CA GLU A 245 -14.15 92.83 -24.13
C GLU A 245 -15.30 93.62 -23.50
N THR A 246 -15.96 93.09 -22.48
CA THR A 246 -17.00 93.83 -21.75
C THR A 246 -16.44 95.05 -21.04
N THR A 247 -15.23 94.98 -20.48
CA THR A 247 -14.55 96.15 -19.88
C THR A 247 -14.18 97.19 -20.93
N ARG A 248 -13.67 96.75 -22.09
CA ARG A 248 -13.33 97.63 -23.23
C ARG A 248 -14.58 98.30 -23.82
N LEU A 249 -15.65 97.54 -24.02
CA LEU A 249 -16.94 98.05 -24.49
C LEU A 249 -17.55 99.01 -23.46
N SER A 250 -17.43 98.73 -22.17
CA SER A 250 -17.87 99.64 -21.10
C SER A 250 -17.08 100.95 -21.12
N LYS A 251 -15.76 100.90 -21.35
CA LYS A 251 -14.92 102.09 -21.51
C LYS A 251 -15.27 102.89 -22.76
N GLN A 252 -15.51 102.22 -23.90
CA GLN A 252 -15.98 102.90 -25.12
C GLN A 252 -17.37 103.53 -24.94
N LEU A 253 -18.27 102.90 -24.19
CA LEU A 253 -19.56 103.48 -23.81
C LEU A 253 -19.41 104.68 -22.88
N GLN A 254 -18.48 104.64 -21.92
CA GLN A 254 -18.17 105.76 -21.03
C GLN A 254 -17.59 106.94 -21.82
N ASP A 255 -16.59 106.69 -22.67
CA ASP A 255 -15.98 107.71 -23.54
C ASP A 255 -17.02 108.31 -24.50
N GLY A 256 -17.93 107.48 -25.03
CA GLY A 256 -19.07 107.93 -25.83
C GLY A 256 -20.05 108.80 -25.05
N ARG A 257 -20.37 108.45 -23.80
CA ARG A 257 -21.22 109.25 -22.91
C ARG A 257 -20.58 110.60 -22.55
N ASP A 258 -19.28 110.60 -22.26
CA ASP A 258 -18.55 111.83 -21.93
C ASP A 258 -18.45 112.75 -23.15
N ASN A 259 -18.28 112.18 -24.35
CA ASN A 259 -18.27 112.96 -25.59
C ASN A 259 -19.67 113.53 -25.90
N ALA A 260 -20.74 112.75 -25.70
CA ALA A 260 -22.11 113.23 -25.83
C ALA A 260 -22.42 114.38 -24.85
N LYS A 261 -21.94 114.27 -23.59
CA LYS A 261 -22.08 115.31 -22.57
C LYS A 261 -21.32 116.59 -22.94
N ARG A 262 -20.10 116.47 -23.46
CA ARG A 262 -19.33 117.62 -23.98
C ARG A 262 -20.04 118.31 -25.15
N ILE A 263 -20.65 117.56 -26.06
CA ILE A 263 -21.44 118.12 -27.17
C ILE A 263 -22.70 118.81 -26.64
N GLN A 264 -23.38 118.22 -25.65
CA GLN A 264 -24.54 118.81 -25.00
C GLN A 264 -24.19 120.13 -24.29
N ASP A 265 -23.11 120.16 -23.53
CA ASP A 265 -22.62 121.39 -22.85
C ASP A 265 -22.22 122.46 -23.87
N ARG A 266 -21.61 122.07 -25.00
CA ARG A 266 -21.29 122.98 -26.11
C ARG A 266 -22.54 123.57 -26.76
N ASN A 267 -23.60 122.77 -26.94
CA ASN A 267 -24.88 123.24 -27.48
C ASN A 267 -25.57 124.22 -26.52
N ILE A 268 -25.54 123.98 -25.21
CA ILE A 268 -26.09 124.91 -24.21
C ILE A 268 -25.37 126.26 -24.25
N VAL A 269 -24.05 126.26 -24.44
CA VAL A 269 -23.26 127.49 -24.60
C VAL A 269 -23.64 128.23 -25.90
N LEU A 270 -23.76 127.52 -27.02
CA LEU A 270 -24.15 128.10 -28.30
C LEU A 270 -25.60 128.64 -28.30
N GLU A 271 -26.53 127.99 -27.59
CA GLU A 271 -27.90 128.49 -27.42
C GLU A 271 -27.95 129.79 -26.59
N ARG A 272 -27.09 129.92 -25.57
CA ARG A 272 -26.96 131.17 -24.79
C ARG A 272 -26.31 132.30 -25.61
N GLU A 273 -25.34 131.98 -26.46
CA GLU A 273 -24.73 132.93 -27.39
C GLU A 273 -25.73 133.38 -28.48
N ASN A 274 -26.60 132.48 -28.96
CA ASN A 274 -27.63 132.85 -29.93
C ASN A 274 -28.69 133.78 -29.30
N ARG A 275 -29.13 133.50 -28.07
CA ARG A 275 -30.07 134.38 -27.35
C ARG A 275 -29.50 135.77 -27.09
N THR A 276 -28.21 135.87 -26.74
CA THR A 276 -27.55 137.18 -26.52
C THR A 276 -27.32 137.95 -27.82
N LEU A 277 -27.16 137.27 -28.97
CA LEU A 277 -27.12 137.91 -30.29
C LEU A 277 -28.50 138.42 -30.73
N ILE A 278 -29.58 137.67 -30.46
CA ILE A 278 -30.96 138.09 -30.73
C ILE A 278 -31.32 139.33 -29.88
N ASP A 279 -30.97 139.34 -28.59
CA ASP A 279 -31.19 140.50 -27.72
C ASP A 279 -30.33 141.72 -28.09
N ARG A 280 -29.19 141.52 -28.78
CA ARG A 280 -28.38 142.61 -29.36
C ARG A 280 -28.97 143.14 -30.65
N ALA A 281 -29.55 142.28 -31.49
CA ALA A 281 -30.24 142.69 -32.71
C ALA A 281 -31.49 143.51 -32.40
N GLN A 282 -32.30 143.10 -31.42
CA GLN A 282 -33.51 143.83 -31.01
C GLN A 282 -33.19 145.22 -30.40
N ARG A 283 -32.06 145.35 -29.69
CA ARG A 283 -31.59 146.65 -29.17
C ARG A 283 -31.01 147.57 -30.24
N ALA A 284 -30.49 147.00 -31.34
CA ALA A 284 -30.05 147.77 -32.50
C ALA A 284 -31.22 148.25 -33.36
N GLU A 285 -32.30 147.46 -33.51
CA GLU A 285 -33.54 147.87 -34.17
C GLU A 285 -34.27 148.99 -33.40
N ALA A 286 -34.34 148.90 -32.07
CA ALA A 286 -34.95 149.96 -31.25
C ALA A 286 -34.23 151.32 -31.38
N ARG A 287 -32.89 151.31 -31.49
CA ARG A 287 -32.08 152.53 -31.69
C ARG A 287 -32.15 153.08 -33.11
N ALA A 288 -32.41 152.23 -34.11
CA ALA A 288 -32.62 152.67 -35.49
C ALA A 288 -33.96 153.38 -35.66
N ASN A 289 -35.02 152.91 -34.99
CA ASN A 289 -36.34 153.54 -35.01
C ASN A 289 -36.37 154.91 -34.30
N ASP A 290 -35.68 155.06 -33.16
CA ASP A 290 -35.56 156.36 -32.44
C ASP A 290 -34.79 157.43 -33.27
N LEU A 291 -33.80 157.02 -34.06
CA LEU A 291 -33.03 157.92 -34.94
C LEU A 291 -33.78 158.27 -36.25
N GLN A 292 -34.72 157.43 -36.69
CA GLN A 292 -35.59 157.72 -37.82
C GLN A 292 -36.69 158.74 -37.45
N GLU A 293 -37.24 158.67 -36.23
CA GLU A 293 -38.21 159.65 -35.71
C GLU A 293 -37.60 161.04 -35.44
N GLN A 294 -36.33 161.09 -35.03
CA GLN A 294 -35.61 162.38 -34.84
C GLN A 294 -35.23 163.04 -36.17
N ASN A 295 -34.92 162.26 -37.21
CA ASN A 295 -34.68 162.79 -38.56
C ASN A 295 -35.96 163.29 -39.26
N ALA A 296 -37.12 162.68 -38.99
CA ALA A 296 -38.41 163.15 -39.53
C ALA A 296 -38.88 164.50 -38.95
N LYS A 297 -38.50 164.84 -37.70
CA LYS A 297 -38.83 166.12 -37.05
C LYS A 297 -37.93 167.29 -37.45
N LEU A 298 -36.70 167.02 -37.92
CA LEU A 298 -35.75 168.05 -38.40
C LEU A 298 -35.95 168.40 -39.88
N LEU A 299 -36.40 167.44 -40.71
CA LEU A 299 -36.65 167.65 -42.15
C LEU A 299 -37.93 168.47 -42.46
N ALA A 300 -38.78 168.77 -41.48
CA ALA A 300 -39.99 169.60 -41.65
C ALA A 300 -39.77 171.11 -41.39
N LYS A 301 -38.57 171.55 -40.95
CA LYS A 301 -38.34 172.94 -40.49
C LYS A 301 -37.36 173.80 -41.29
N LEU A 302 -36.61 173.29 -42.27
CA LEU A 302 -35.71 174.13 -43.08
C LEU A 302 -35.68 173.66 -44.54
N GLY A 303 -35.95 174.60 -45.45
CA GLY A 303 -36.15 174.33 -46.87
C GLY A 303 -34.89 174.35 -47.75
N LYS A 304 -35.09 173.83 -48.97
CA LYS A 304 -34.29 173.91 -50.21
C LYS A 304 -32.85 173.33 -50.15
N PRO A 305 -32.30 172.85 -51.28
CA PRO A 305 -32.92 172.14 -52.40
C PRO A 305 -32.03 170.97 -52.95
N GLU A 306 -32.48 170.37 -54.06
CA GLU A 306 -31.68 169.74 -55.15
C GLU A 306 -31.16 168.28 -55.07
N PHE A 307 -31.78 167.47 -55.97
CA PHE A 307 -31.20 166.57 -56.99
C PHE A 307 -30.35 165.32 -56.66
N GLY A 308 -30.70 164.23 -57.37
CA GLY A 308 -29.82 163.11 -57.78
C GLY A 308 -30.26 161.75 -57.23
N SER A 309 -31.03 160.87 -57.89
CA SER A 309 -30.86 160.14 -59.17
C SER A 309 -29.79 159.02 -59.16
N GLY A 310 -30.19 157.81 -59.59
CA GLY A 310 -29.32 156.72 -60.12
C GLY A 310 -29.36 155.43 -59.29
N ARG A 311 -30.12 154.36 -59.62
CA ARG A 311 -30.08 153.38 -60.74
C ARG A 311 -28.77 152.57 -60.91
N GLY A 312 -28.97 151.24 -60.87
CA GLY A 312 -28.27 150.22 -61.69
C GLY A 312 -27.14 149.46 -60.98
N ILE A 313 -26.70 148.27 -61.40
CA ILE A 313 -27.05 147.36 -62.50
C ILE A 313 -26.36 146.00 -62.18
N VAL A 314 -27.02 144.92 -62.62
CA VAL A 314 -26.59 143.54 -62.90
C VAL A 314 -25.11 143.31 -63.27
N ARG A 315 -24.48 142.20 -62.83
CA ARG A 315 -23.78 141.23 -63.73
C ARG A 315 -23.27 139.93 -63.10
N ARG A 316 -23.39 138.89 -63.94
CA ARG A 316 -22.83 137.53 -63.90
C ARG A 316 -21.30 137.48 -63.96
N LEU A 317 -20.75 136.32 -63.56
CA LEU A 317 -19.73 135.44 -64.22
C LEU A 317 -18.76 134.89 -63.15
N ARG A 318 -18.66 133.57 -62.89
CA ARG A 318 -18.04 132.46 -63.66
C ARG A 318 -16.53 132.25 -63.34
N ARG A 319 -16.21 131.04 -62.85
CA ARG A 319 -14.97 130.22 -63.01
C ARG A 319 -13.65 130.58 -62.29
N LYS A 320 -13.11 129.61 -61.53
CA LYS A 320 -11.82 128.83 -61.68
C LYS A 320 -11.48 128.17 -60.32
N LYS A 321 -11.21 126.87 -60.14
CA LYS A 321 -10.13 125.94 -60.58
C LYS A 321 -8.70 126.31 -60.10
N GLY A 322 -8.11 125.43 -59.26
CA GLY A 322 -6.67 125.29 -58.92
C GLY A 322 -6.48 124.83 -57.46
N GLN A 323 -6.15 123.57 -57.14
CA GLN A 323 -4.79 122.93 -57.07
C GLN A 323 -3.92 123.53 -55.94
N ARG A 324 -3.12 122.84 -55.10
CA ARG A 324 -2.49 121.49 -54.94
C ARG A 324 -2.01 121.46 -53.46
N ALA A 325 -1.77 120.35 -52.75
CA ALA A 325 -0.75 119.33 -53.03
C ALA A 325 -0.95 118.04 -52.19
N LEU A 326 -0.57 116.92 -52.80
CA LEU A 326 -0.19 115.60 -52.22
C LEU A 326 1.27 115.70 -51.65
N PRO A 327 2.03 114.64 -51.24
CA PRO A 327 1.80 113.17 -51.28
C PRO A 327 2.35 112.32 -50.11
N GLY A 328 2.09 110.99 -50.16
CA GLY A 328 2.99 109.91 -49.66
C GLY A 328 3.01 109.68 -48.14
N THR A 329 3.25 108.49 -47.56
CA THR A 329 3.77 107.18 -48.00
C THR A 329 3.56 106.15 -46.87
N ASN A 330 3.37 104.88 -47.22
CA ASN A 330 3.79 103.62 -46.55
C ASN A 330 3.98 103.54 -45.02
N ARG A 331 3.40 102.50 -44.41
CA ARG A 331 4.07 101.21 -44.11
C ARG A 331 3.10 100.18 -43.52
N SER A 332 3.27 98.95 -44.02
CA SER A 332 3.14 97.59 -43.42
C SER A 332 2.11 97.33 -42.32
#